data_AF-A0A969JGY6-F1
#
_entry.id   AF-A0A969JGY6-F1
#
_cell.length_a   1.000
_cell.length_b   1.000
_cell.length_c   1.000
_cell.angle_alpha   90.00
_cell.angle_beta   90.00
_cell.angle_gamma   90.00
#
_symmetry.space_group_name_H-M   'P 1'
#
loop_
_entity.id
_entity.type
_entity.pdbx_description
1 polymer ?
#
loop_
_entity_poly.entity_id
_entity_poly.type
_entity_poly.pdbx_seq_one_letter_code
_entity_poly.pdbx_strand_id
1 'polypeptide(L)'
;MSIFKDDRLVAVSYFDVTYLAQYSTLAFYEPTESRRSLGILTMMLEILHGLKNKKNFHYPGHAYYEQSIYEYKKQFHNTEYYNWEVEDWHLLNRKK
;
A
#
# COMPACT_ATOMS: atom_id res chain seq x y z
N MET A 1 10.62 -5.21 -4.42
CA MET A 1 9.96 -6.50 -4.12
C MET A 1 9.31 -7.02 -5.39
N SER A 2 9.52 -8.28 -5.73
CA SER A 2 9.10 -8.86 -7.02
C SER A 2 8.32 -10.15 -6.81
N ILE A 3 7.24 -10.33 -7.57
CA ILE A 3 6.37 -11.51 -7.54
C ILE A 3 6.45 -12.21 -8.90
N PHE A 4 6.77 -13.50 -8.88
CA PHE A 4 6.91 -14.32 -10.07
C PHE A 4 5.84 -15.42 -10.13
N LYS A 5 5.45 -15.78 -11.35
CA LYS A 5 4.62 -16.94 -11.67
C LYS A 5 5.24 -17.63 -12.88
N ASP A 6 5.66 -18.88 -12.72
CA ASP A 6 6.31 -19.67 -13.78
C ASP A 6 7.45 -18.87 -14.47
N ASP A 7 8.35 -18.31 -13.66
CA ASP A 7 9.49 -17.44 -14.05
C ASP A 7 9.14 -16.08 -14.70
N ARG A 8 7.85 -15.77 -14.83
CA ARG A 8 7.38 -14.46 -15.31
C ARG A 8 7.14 -13.50 -14.16
N LEU A 9 7.72 -12.29 -14.23
CA LEU A 9 7.41 -11.21 -13.31
C LEU A 9 5.95 -10.76 -13.51
N VAL A 10 5.11 -10.92 -12.50
CA VAL A 10 3.67 -10.56 -12.55
C VAL A 10 3.32 -9.36 -11.69
N ALA A 11 4.16 -9.02 -10.70
CA ALA A 11 4.03 -7.76 -9.96
C ALA A 11 5.37 -7.32 -9.40
N VAL A 12 5.55 -6.02 -9.24
CA VAL A 12 6.69 -5.42 -8.59
C VAL A 12 6.25 -4.23 -7.77
N SER A 13 6.85 -4.06 -6.60
CA SER A 13 6.73 -2.86 -5.78
C SER A 13 8.11 -2.37 -5.34
N TYR A 14 8.37 -1.09 -5.59
CA TYR A 14 9.52 -0.35 -5.11
C TYR A 14 9.06 0.56 -3.97
N PHE A 15 9.76 0.47 -2.85
CA PHE A 15 9.43 1.23 -1.66
C PHE A 15 10.71 1.62 -0.93
N ASP A 16 10.70 2.83 -0.41
CA ASP A 16 11.80 3.40 0.37
C ASP A 16 11.63 3.03 1.84
N VAL A 17 12.74 2.76 2.51
CA VAL A 17 12.76 2.34 3.92
C VAL A 17 13.59 3.34 4.72
N THR A 18 13.01 3.87 5.78
CA THR A 18 13.67 4.81 6.69
C THR A 18 13.75 4.22 8.10
N TYR A 19 14.25 4.99 9.06
CA TYR A 19 14.30 4.53 10.46
C TYR A 19 12.89 4.30 11.02
N LEU A 20 11.94 5.19 10.74
CA LEU A 20 10.61 5.23 11.33
C LEU A 20 9.55 4.50 10.48
N ALA A 21 9.69 4.58 9.16
CA ALA A 21 8.62 4.25 8.23
C ALA A 21 9.13 3.60 6.95
N GLN A 22 8.19 3.24 6.10
CA GLN A 22 8.44 2.85 4.72
C GLN A 22 7.37 3.49 3.81
N TYR A 23 7.75 3.78 2.57
CA TYR A 23 6.91 4.50 1.62
C TYR A 23 6.88 3.76 0.29
N SER A 24 5.67 3.39 -0.17
CA SER A 24 5.48 2.78 -1.48
C SER A 24 5.67 3.83 -2.58
N THR A 25 6.79 3.75 -3.29
CA THR A 25 7.18 4.72 -4.32
C THR A 25 6.54 4.39 -5.66
N LEU A 26 6.52 3.10 -6.02
CA LEU A 26 6.02 2.66 -7.32
C LEU A 26 5.59 1.19 -7.27
N ALA A 27 4.40 0.88 -7.79
CA ALA A 27 3.92 -0.48 -7.88
C ALA A 27 3.26 -0.75 -9.23
N PHE A 28 3.57 -1.90 -9.82
CA PHE A 28 2.98 -2.39 -11.07
C PHE A 28 2.56 -3.83 -10.92
N TYR A 29 1.51 -4.20 -11.65
CA TYR A 29 1.10 -5.58 -11.81
C TYR A 29 0.66 -5.84 -13.23
N GLU A 30 0.79 -7.09 -13.65
CA GLU A 30 0.33 -7.60 -14.94
C GLU A 30 -1.20 -7.53 -15.03
N PRO A 31 -1.78 -6.73 -15.95
CA PRO A 31 -3.24 -6.57 -16.06
C PRO A 31 -3.98 -7.88 -16.34
N THR A 32 -3.35 -8.81 -17.09
CA THR A 32 -3.93 -10.13 -17.36
C THR A 32 -4.05 -11.02 -16.11
N GLU A 33 -3.38 -10.67 -15.01
CA GLU A 33 -3.44 -11.35 -13.71
C GLU A 33 -4.28 -10.56 -12.68
N SER A 34 -5.07 -9.57 -13.10
CA SER A 34 -5.89 -8.69 -12.24
C SER A 34 -6.79 -9.41 -11.23
N ARG A 35 -7.25 -10.63 -11.55
CA ARG A 35 -8.07 -11.47 -10.64
C ARG A 35 -7.35 -11.91 -9.37
N ARG A 36 -6.02 -11.75 -9.29
CA ARG A 36 -5.20 -12.21 -8.16
C ARG A 36 -4.95 -11.14 -7.10
N SER A 37 -5.51 -9.93 -7.27
CA SER A 37 -5.34 -8.82 -6.32
C SER A 37 -3.87 -8.49 -6.03
N LEU A 38 -3.03 -8.51 -7.06
CA LEU A 38 -1.57 -8.38 -6.91
C LEU A 38 -1.14 -7.07 -6.23
N GLY A 39 -1.88 -5.97 -6.41
CA GLY A 39 -1.62 -4.71 -5.70
C GLY A 39 -1.85 -4.80 -4.18
N ILE A 40 -2.87 -5.54 -3.73
CA ILE A 40 -3.10 -5.81 -2.31
C ILE A 40 -1.99 -6.70 -1.76
N LEU A 41 -1.62 -7.76 -2.52
CA LEU A 41 -0.57 -8.69 -2.13
C LEU A 41 0.76 -7.97 -1.90
N THR A 42 1.22 -7.14 -2.85
CA THR A 42 2.50 -6.43 -2.69
C THR A 42 2.48 -5.47 -1.51
N MET A 43 1.38 -4.75 -1.30
CA MET A 43 1.24 -3.86 -0.14
C MET A 43 1.25 -4.61 1.20
N MET A 44 0.58 -5.76 1.28
CA MET A 44 0.62 -6.62 2.47
C MET A 44 2.04 -7.10 2.76
N LEU A 45 2.79 -7.48 1.72
CA LEU A 45 4.17 -7.92 1.87
C LEU A 45 5.08 -6.75 2.30
N GLU A 46 4.84 -5.54 1.82
CA GLU A 46 5.52 -4.34 2.31
C GLU A 46 5.22 -4.12 3.79
N ILE A 47 3.96 -4.15 4.21
CA ILE A 47 3.58 -4.03 5.62
C ILE A 47 4.27 -5.10 6.47
N LEU A 48 4.30 -6.36 6.02
CA LEU A 48 5.01 -7.46 6.69
C LEU A 48 6.52 -7.20 6.79
N HIS A 49 7.13 -6.65 5.74
CA HIS A 49 8.52 -6.21 5.77
C HIS A 49 8.72 -5.10 6.83
N GLY A 50 7.83 -4.12 6.91
CA GLY A 50 7.86 -3.07 7.92
C GLY A 50 7.79 -3.60 9.34
N LEU A 51 6.85 -4.51 9.61
CA LEU A 51 6.69 -5.18 10.91
C LEU A 51 7.96 -5.94 11.32
N LYS A 52 8.56 -6.72 10.40
CA LYS A 52 9.82 -7.43 10.64
C LYS A 52 10.98 -6.49 10.97
N ASN A 53 10.97 -5.29 10.37
CA ASN A 53 12.00 -4.27 10.56
C ASN A 53 11.60 -3.18 11.57
N LYS A 54 10.59 -3.45 12.42
CA LYS A 54 10.12 -2.57 13.49
C LYS A 54 9.82 -1.14 13.01
N LYS A 55 9.18 -1.01 11.85
CA LYS A 55 8.68 0.27 11.36
C LYS A 55 7.36 0.60 12.04
N ASN A 56 7.20 1.88 12.38
CA ASN A 56 5.99 2.39 13.01
C ASN A 56 4.90 2.70 11.97
N PHE A 57 5.32 3.16 10.78
CA PHE A 57 4.39 3.57 9.73
C PHE A 57 4.69 2.93 8.37
N HIS A 58 3.63 2.74 7.58
CA HIS A 58 3.71 2.39 6.18
C HIS A 58 2.84 3.37 5.39
N TYR A 59 3.46 4.12 4.48
CA TYR A 59 2.80 5.09 3.63
C TYR A 59 2.55 4.47 2.25
N PRO A 60 1.30 4.11 1.89
CA PRO A 60 0.98 3.41 0.64
C PRO A 60 0.96 4.32 -0.61
N GLY A 61 1.55 5.51 -0.52
CA GLY A 61 1.43 6.59 -1.48
C GLY A 61 0.06 7.28 -1.46
N HIS A 62 -0.15 8.21 -2.38
CA HIS A 62 -1.40 8.98 -2.45
C HIS A 62 -2.58 8.13 -2.95
N ALA A 63 -3.78 8.53 -2.51
CA ALA A 63 -5.07 8.03 -2.97
C ALA A 63 -6.06 9.20 -3.07
N TYR A 64 -7.08 9.05 -3.91
CA TYR A 64 -8.17 10.03 -3.98
C TYR A 64 -9.18 9.83 -2.85
N TYR A 65 -9.82 10.92 -2.46
CA TYR A 65 -10.95 10.87 -1.52
C TYR A 65 -12.13 10.12 -2.17
N GLU A 66 -12.41 10.44 -3.43
CA GLU A 66 -13.41 9.79 -4.26
C GLU A 66 -13.02 8.36 -4.65
N GLN A 67 -14.00 7.61 -5.16
CA GLN A 67 -13.80 6.25 -5.63
C GLN A 67 -12.82 6.21 -6.80
N SER A 68 -11.79 5.37 -6.71
CA SER A 68 -10.78 5.26 -7.75
C SER A 68 -10.09 3.90 -7.81
N ILE A 69 -9.16 3.73 -8.74
CA ILE A 69 -8.29 2.54 -8.80
C ILE A 69 -7.44 2.34 -7.52
N TYR A 70 -7.38 3.34 -6.63
CA TYR A 70 -6.64 3.29 -5.38
C TYR A 70 -7.48 2.86 -4.17
N GLU A 71 -8.74 2.44 -4.36
CA GLU A 71 -9.60 1.99 -3.24
C GLU A 71 -8.95 0.88 -2.41
N TYR A 72 -8.18 -0.01 -3.03
CA TYR A 72 -7.52 -1.11 -2.33
C TYR A 72 -6.55 -0.63 -1.24
N LYS A 73 -5.97 0.58 -1.38
CA LYS A 73 -5.08 1.18 -0.38
C LYS A 73 -5.81 1.56 0.92
N LYS A 74 -7.13 1.80 0.82
CA LYS A 74 -8.01 2.25 1.92
C LYS A 74 -8.64 1.09 2.71
N GLN A 75 -8.28 -0.16 2.40
CA GLN A 75 -8.92 -1.34 2.97
C GLN A 75 -8.23 -1.89 4.24
N PHE A 76 -7.14 -1.27 4.68
CA PHE A 76 -6.37 -1.71 5.84
C PHE A 76 -6.92 -1.14 7.15
N HIS A 77 -6.70 -1.86 8.26
CA HIS A 77 -6.98 -1.32 9.59
C HIS A 77 -5.97 -0.25 9.96
N ASN A 78 -6.39 0.68 10.83
CA ASN A 78 -5.55 1.78 11.32
C ASN A 78 -4.97 2.64 10.19
N THR A 79 -5.66 2.71 9.05
CA THR A 79 -5.32 3.68 8.01
C THR A 79 -5.75 5.05 8.49
N GLU A 80 -4.83 5.99 8.46
CA GLU A 80 -5.07 7.39 8.78
C GLU A 80 -4.90 8.23 7.50
N TYR A 81 -5.55 9.38 7.47
CA TYR A 81 -5.34 10.39 6.45
C TYR A 81 -5.05 11.73 7.12
N TYR A 82 -4.20 12.53 6.49
CA TYR A 82 -3.91 13.88 6.97
C TYR A 82 -5.03 14.83 6.55
N ASN A 83 -5.68 15.47 7.52
CA ASN A 83 -6.69 16.48 7.29
C ASN A 83 -6.05 17.87 7.29
N TRP A 84 -5.98 18.50 6.11
CA TRP A 84 -5.38 19.81 5.93
C TRP A 84 -6.16 20.97 6.57
N GLU A 85 -7.45 20.81 6.81
CA GLU A 85 -8.28 21.89 7.39
C GLU A 85 -8.02 22.08 8.89
N VAL A 86 -7.71 20.99 9.59
CA VAL A 86 -7.45 20.97 11.04
C VAL A 86 -6.01 20.62 11.39
N GLU A 87 -5.16 20.41 10.38
CA GLU A 87 -3.74 20.08 10.49
C GLU A 87 -3.45 18.85 11.36
N ASP A 88 -4.28 17.80 11.26
CA ASP A 88 -4.16 16.60 12.10
C ASP A 88 -4.42 15.29 11.33
N TRP A 89 -3.92 14.17 11.86
CA TRP A 89 -4.15 12.83 11.33
C TRP A 89 -5.46 12.27 11.87
N HIS A 90 -6.35 11.84 10.97
CA HIS A 90 -7.65 11.28 11.32
C HIS A 90 -7.73 9.81 10.88
N LEU A 91 -8.37 8.98 11.70
CA LEU A 91 -8.64 7.59 11.34
C LEU A 91 -9.60 7.53 10.15
N LEU A 92 -9.24 6.76 9.13
CA LEU A 92 -10.09 6.50 7.98
C LEU A 92 -11.17 5.48 8.37
N ASN A 93 -12.41 5.95 8.47
CA ASN A 93 -13.57 5.09 8.69
C ASN A 93 -13.81 4.20 7.45
N ARG A 94 -13.54 2.90 7.61
CA ARG A 94 -13.83 1.91 6.57
C ARG A 94 -15.35 1.85 6.34
N LYS A 95 -15.80 2.10 5.11
CA LYS A 95 -17.16 1.74 4.71
C LYS A 95 -17.26 0.21 4.77
N LYS A 96 -18.17 -0.29 5.61
CA LYS A 96 -18.46 -1.73 5.74
C LYS A 96 -18.99 -2.29 4.43
#